data_AF-A0A1V0JGA7-F1
#
_entry.id   AF-A0A1V0JGA7-F1
#
_cell.length_a   1.000
_cell.length_b   1.000
_cell.length_c   1.000
_cell.angle_alpha   90.00
_cell.angle_beta   90.00
_cell.angle_gamma   90.00
#
_symmetry.space_group_name_H-M   'P 1'
#
loop_
_entity.id
_entity.type
_entity.pdbx_description
1 polymer ?
#
loop_
_entity_poly.entity_id
_entity_poly.type
_entity_poly.pdbx_seq_one_letter_code
_entity_poly.pdbx_strand_id
1 'polypeptide(L)'
;MRVTMILPLTGLQYSEKVAENCVRIWKSLGIYTDAEAKAIEKFQEVFKEETFPPGSSILFTLSPLGSLAISFSKDGSVPEIENAVIENKLLSEAVLESMIGKHGVS
;
A
#
# COMPACT_ATOMS: atom_id res chain seq x y z
N MET A 1 -1.56 -5.93 7.58
CA MET A 1 -2.31 -6.84 6.67
C MET A 1 -1.34 -7.63 5.81
N ARG A 2 -1.78 -8.80 5.32
CA ARG A 2 -1.06 -9.59 4.31
C ARG A 2 -1.97 -9.80 3.12
N VAL A 3 -1.54 -9.35 1.94
CA VAL A 3 -2.22 -9.58 0.66
C VAL A 3 -1.42 -10.66 -0.06
N THR A 4 -2.04 -11.79 -0.39
CA THR A 4 -1.39 -12.90 -1.09
C THR A 4 -1.97 -13.06 -2.48
N MET A 5 -1.11 -13.13 -3.49
CA MET A 5 -1.56 -13.14 -4.87
C MET A 5 -2.10 -14.50 -5.29
N ILE A 6 -3.30 -14.51 -5.83
CA ILE A 6 -3.88 -15.68 -6.52
C ILE A 6 -3.48 -15.67 -7.99
N LEU A 7 -3.51 -14.50 -8.62
CA LEU A 7 -3.07 -14.28 -10.00
C LEU A 7 -1.83 -13.36 -10.00
N PRO A 8 -0.92 -13.51 -10.97
CA PRO A 8 0.27 -12.68 -11.05
C PRO A 8 -0.10 -11.21 -11.24
N LEU A 9 0.66 -10.31 -10.60
CA LEU A 9 0.45 -8.87 -10.69
C LEU A 9 1.78 -8.13 -10.63
N THR A 10 1.98 -7.10 -11.44
CA THR A 10 3.17 -6.24 -11.30
C THR A 10 2.97 -5.27 -10.14
N GLY A 11 4.05 -4.84 -9.51
CA GLY A 11 3.95 -3.84 -8.45
C GLY A 11 3.38 -2.51 -8.94
N LEU A 12 3.65 -2.14 -10.20
CA LEU A 12 3.01 -0.98 -10.83
C LEU A 12 1.47 -1.14 -10.88
N GLN A 13 0.96 -2.28 -11.38
CA GLN A 13 -0.48 -2.54 -11.43
C GLN A 13 -1.13 -2.47 -10.04
N TYR A 14 -0.46 -3.02 -9.02
CA TYR A 14 -0.96 -3.00 -7.65
C TYR A 14 -1.00 -1.57 -7.11
N SER A 15 0.16 -0.90 -7.17
CA SER A 15 0.38 0.38 -6.51
C SER A 15 -0.43 1.51 -7.14
N GLU A 16 -0.57 1.53 -8.47
CA GLU A 16 -1.42 2.50 -9.17
C GLU A 16 -2.88 2.37 -8.75
N LYS A 17 -3.40 1.15 -8.60
CA LYS A 17 -4.80 0.95 -8.25
C LYS A 17 -5.11 1.40 -6.82
N VAL A 18 -4.20 1.11 -5.88
CA VAL A 18 -4.31 1.58 -4.49
C VAL A 18 -4.19 3.10 -4.44
N ALA A 19 -3.19 3.67 -5.13
CA ALA A 19 -2.93 5.10 -5.16
C ALA A 19 -4.11 5.89 -5.76
N GLU A 20 -4.68 5.43 -6.88
CA GLU A 20 -5.86 6.03 -7.53
C GLU A 20 -7.01 6.17 -6.52
N ASN A 21 -7.29 5.11 -5.76
CA ASN A 21 -8.37 5.11 -4.78
C ASN A 21 -8.11 6.09 -3.64
N CYS A 22 -6.89 6.09 -3.07
CA CYS A 22 -6.48 7.01 -2.01
C CYS A 22 -6.62 8.48 -2.46
N VAL A 23 -6.04 8.83 -3.61
CA VAL A 23 -6.05 10.20 -4.14
C VAL A 23 -7.48 10.67 -4.42
N ARG A 24 -8.32 9.81 -5.00
CA ARG A 24 -9.74 10.14 -5.27
C ARG A 24 -10.49 10.46 -3.97
N ILE A 25 -10.33 9.65 -2.94
CA ILE A 25 -10.98 9.85 -1.64
C ILE A 25 -10.48 11.16 -0.99
N TRP A 26 -9.16 11.35 -0.90
CA TRP A 26 -8.59 12.53 -0.25
C TRP A 26 -8.94 13.84 -0.97
N LYS A 27 -8.98 13.84 -2.31
CA LYS A 27 -9.46 15.00 -3.07
C LYS A 27 -10.93 15.29 -2.80
N SER A 28 -11.78 14.28 -2.73
CA SER A 28 -13.22 14.46 -2.43
C SER A 28 -13.48 15.02 -1.03
N LEU A 29 -12.59 14.71 -0.08
CA LEU A 29 -12.64 15.20 1.30
C LEU A 29 -11.92 16.54 1.50
N GLY A 30 -11.21 17.05 0.49
CA GLY A 30 -10.43 18.28 0.58
C GLY A 30 -9.17 18.18 1.45
N ILE A 31 -8.63 16.97 1.64
CA ILE A 31 -7.48 16.69 2.52
C ILE A 31 -6.22 16.25 1.76
N TYR A 32 -6.23 16.32 0.43
CA TYR A 32 -5.07 15.96 -0.40
C TYR A 32 -4.07 17.11 -0.47
N THR A 33 -2.95 17.00 0.26
CA THR A 33 -1.87 18.00 0.26
C THR A 33 -0.61 17.48 -0.44
N ASP A 34 0.43 18.32 -0.52
CA ASP A 34 1.75 17.93 -1.04
C ASP A 34 2.39 16.80 -0.23
N ALA A 35 2.05 16.67 1.06
CA ALA A 35 2.54 15.57 1.89
C ALA A 35 1.97 14.21 1.41
N GLU A 36 0.68 14.18 1.07
CA GLU A 36 0.02 12.99 0.54
C GLU A 36 0.52 12.68 -0.88
N ALA A 37 0.74 13.71 -1.70
CA ALA A 37 1.31 13.53 -3.04
C ALA A 37 2.70 12.85 -2.97
N LYS A 38 3.60 13.35 -2.14
CA LYS A 38 4.93 12.74 -1.93
C LYS A 38 4.85 11.33 -1.34
N ALA A 39 3.89 11.09 -0.46
CA ALA A 39 3.68 9.74 0.10
C ALA A 39 3.23 8.75 -0.98
N ILE A 40 2.38 9.18 -1.92
CA ILE A 40 1.95 8.36 -3.07
C ILE A 40 3.10 8.10 -4.03
N GLU A 41 3.91 9.12 -4.35
CA GLU A 41 5.10 8.95 -5.19
C GLU A 41 6.07 7.92 -4.57
N LYS A 42 6.35 8.04 -3.26
CA LYS A 42 7.19 7.08 -2.54
C LYS A 42 6.57 5.68 -2.51
N PHE A 43 5.26 5.60 -2.33
CA PHE A 43 4.53 4.33 -2.38
C PHE A 43 4.71 3.67 -3.75
N GLN A 44 4.48 4.38 -4.86
CA GLN A 44 4.64 3.79 -6.19
C GLN A 44 6.09 3.40 -6.49
N GLU A 45 7.07 4.21 -6.08
CA GLU A 45 8.49 3.89 -6.29
C GLU A 45 8.91 2.59 -5.58
N VAL A 46 8.39 2.33 -4.38
CA VAL A 46 8.65 1.08 -3.63
C VAL A 46 8.17 -0.17 -4.38
N PHE A 47 7.15 -0.04 -5.22
CA PHE A 47 6.58 -1.17 -5.99
C PHE A 47 7.04 -1.24 -7.44
N LYS A 48 7.77 -0.24 -7.94
CA LYS A 48 8.01 -0.02 -9.36
C LYS A 48 8.68 -1.19 -10.08
N GLU A 49 9.70 -1.77 -9.46
CA GLU A 49 10.49 -2.88 -10.04
C GLU A 49 10.00 -4.26 -9.56
N GLU A 50 8.90 -4.30 -8.81
CA GLU A 50 8.41 -5.54 -8.20
C GLU A 50 7.45 -6.31 -9.12
N THR A 51 7.47 -7.62 -9.00
CA THR A 51 6.48 -8.50 -9.63
C THR A 51 6.08 -9.60 -8.65
N PHE A 52 4.77 -9.80 -8.50
CA PHE A 52 4.17 -10.68 -7.53
C PHE A 52 3.55 -11.89 -8.22
N PRO A 53 4.25 -13.03 -8.34
CA PRO A 53 3.67 -14.27 -8.85
C PRO A 53 2.64 -14.85 -7.86
N PRO A 54 1.80 -15.82 -8.28
CA PRO A 54 0.90 -16.52 -7.38
C PRO A 54 1.63 -17.07 -6.14
N GLY A 55 1.03 -16.90 -4.95
CA GLY A 55 1.60 -17.30 -3.66
C GLY A 55 2.51 -16.25 -3.00
N SER A 56 3.06 -15.30 -3.76
CA SER A 56 3.79 -14.17 -3.18
C SER A 56 2.86 -13.23 -2.42
N SER A 57 3.41 -12.48 -1.46
CA SER A 57 2.64 -11.63 -0.58
C SER A 57 3.23 -10.24 -0.42
N ILE A 58 2.35 -9.25 -0.30
CA ILE A 58 2.65 -7.90 0.15
C ILE A 58 2.17 -7.78 1.60
N LEU A 59 3.05 -7.31 2.48
CA LEU A 59 2.76 -7.11 3.89
C LEU A 59 2.76 -5.61 4.19
N PHE A 60 1.72 -5.16 4.88
CA PHE A 60 1.58 -3.80 5.36
C PHE A 60 1.52 -3.80 6.88
N THR A 61 2.41 -3.04 7.52
CA THR A 61 2.37 -2.83 8.97
C THR A 61 2.05 -1.37 9.23
N LEU A 62 0.91 -1.13 9.88
CA LEU A 62 0.45 0.20 10.24
C LEU A 62 0.91 0.49 11.66
N SER A 63 1.70 1.55 11.84
CA SER A 63 2.10 2.02 13.16
C SER A 63 0.98 2.88 13.77
N PRO A 64 0.73 2.79 15.08
CA PRO A 64 -0.16 3.72 15.79
C PRO A 64 0.26 5.19 15.64
N LEU A 65 1.53 5.44 15.31
CA LEU A 65 2.09 6.78 15.08
C LEU A 65 1.87 7.30 13.65
N GLY A 66 1.20 6.52 12.79
CA GLY A 66 0.82 6.95 11.44
C GLY A 66 1.86 6.67 10.35
N SER A 67 2.82 5.76 10.58
CA SER A 67 3.68 5.26 9.51
C SER A 67 3.11 3.98 8.89
N LEU A 68 3.48 3.74 7.62
CA LEU A 68 3.19 2.52 6.87
C LEU A 68 4.52 1.84 6.52
N ALA A 69 4.78 0.67 7.10
CA ALA A 69 5.88 -0.18 6.67
C ALA A 69 5.38 -1.20 5.63
N ILE A 70 6.19 -1.43 4.61
CA ILE A 70 5.88 -2.29 3.46
C ILE A 70 6.95 -3.37 3.40
N SER A 71 6.53 -4.63 3.30
CA SER A 71 7.44 -5.76 3.11
C SER A 71 6.92 -6.69 2.01
N PHE A 72 7.84 -7.31 1.28
CA PHE A 72 7.52 -8.28 0.23
C PHE A 72 8.00 -9.66 0.61
N SER A 73 7.18 -10.67 0.30
CA SER A 73 7.49 -12.07 0.56
C SER A 73 7.22 -12.91 -0.68
N LYS A 74 8.17 -13.76 -1.06
CA LYS A 74 8.03 -14.64 -2.23
C LYS A 74 7.28 -15.94 -1.92
N ASP A 75 7.24 -16.34 -0.65
CA ASP A 75 6.78 -17.66 -0.19
C ASP A 75 5.72 -17.60 0.93
N GLY A 76 5.29 -16.38 1.30
CA GLY A 76 4.29 -16.15 2.34
C GLY A 76 4.85 -16.06 3.77
N SER A 77 6.17 -16.25 3.94
CA SER A 77 6.87 -15.93 5.19
C SER A 77 6.80 -14.43 5.50
N VAL A 78 6.97 -14.05 6.78
CA VAL A 78 7.02 -12.65 7.20
C VAL A 78 8.49 -12.24 7.25
N PRO A 79 8.94 -11.27 6.43
CA PRO A 79 10.32 -10.78 6.48
C PRO A 79 10.63 -10.10 7.82
N GLU A 80 11.87 -10.24 8.31
CA GLU A 80 12.32 -9.55 9.53
C GLU A 80 12.59 -8.06 9.31
N ILE A 81 12.92 -7.67 8.07
CA ILE A 81 13.25 -6.30 7.68
C ILE A 81 12.26 -5.83 6.62
N GLU A 82 11.71 -4.64 6.82
CA GLU A 82 10.84 -4.00 5.86
C GLU A 82 11.60 -3.47 4.62
N ASN A 83 10.93 -3.48 3.47
CA ASN A 83 11.46 -2.89 2.25
C ASN A 83 11.42 -1.36 2.31
N ALA A 84 10.41 -0.79 2.96
CA ALA A 84 10.29 0.66 3.13
C ALA A 84 9.38 1.03 4.29
N VAL A 85 9.62 2.23 4.84
CA VAL A 85 8.71 2.94 5.74
C VAL A 85 8.32 4.28 5.13
N ILE A 86 7.01 4.56 5.13
CA ILE A 86 6.43 5.82 4.67
C ILE A 86 5.74 6.49 5.87
N GLU A 87 6.24 7.66 6.26
CA GLU A 87 5.67 8.46 7.35
C GLU A 87 4.54 9.34 6.82
N ASN A 88 3.37 8.74 6.62
CA ASN A 88 2.16 9.48 6.28
C ASN A 88 0.94 8.75 6.84
N LYS A 89 0.27 9.40 7.80
CA LYS A 89 -0.86 8.81 8.53
C LYS A 89 -2.03 8.50 7.60
N LEU A 90 -2.36 9.44 6.71
CA LEU A 90 -3.47 9.25 5.77
C LEU A 90 -3.23 8.06 4.84
N LEU A 91 -2.01 7.90 4.31
CA LEU A 91 -1.66 6.74 3.49
C LEU A 91 -1.77 5.44 4.29
N SER A 92 -1.22 5.41 5.52
CA SER A 92 -1.28 4.25 6.39
C SER A 92 -2.72 3.78 6.61
N GLU A 93 -3.60 4.70 6.98
CA GLU A 93 -5.03 4.42 7.19
C GLU A 93 -5.76 4.08 5.88
N ALA A 94 -5.45 4.77 4.78
CA ALA A 94 -6.14 4.57 3.50
C ALA A 94 -5.86 3.19 2.88
N VAL A 95 -4.68 2.60 3.09
CA VAL A 95 -4.41 1.23 2.64
C VAL A 95 -5.32 0.24 3.36
N LEU A 96 -5.55 0.39 4.67
CA LEU A 96 -6.50 -0.45 5.42
C LEU A 96 -7.95 -0.16 5.04
N GLU A 97 -8.33 1.11 4.93
CA GLU A 97 -9.68 1.54 4.52
C GLU A 97 -10.03 1.04 3.11
N SER A 98 -9.06 0.94 2.20
CA SER A 98 -9.28 0.37 0.86
C SER A 98 -9.67 -1.12 0.89
N MET A 99 -9.35 -1.82 1.98
CA MET A 99 -9.68 -3.22 2.18
C MET A 99 -11.02 -3.35 2.91
N ILE A 100 -11.14 -2.79 4.12
CA ILE A 100 -12.26 -3.05 5.04
C ILE A 100 -13.21 -1.86 5.24
N GLY A 101 -12.93 -0.73 4.58
CA GLY A 101 -13.72 0.49 4.70
C GLY A 101 -15.11 0.36 4.10
N LYS A 102 -15.87 1.45 4.14
CA LYS A 102 -17.24 1.47 3.54
C LYS A 102 -17.26 1.09 2.05
N HIS A 103 -16.17 1.42 1.36
CA HIS A 103 -15.95 1.08 -0.06
C HIS A 103 -14.81 0.08 -0.23
N GLY A 104 -14.57 -0.72 0.80
CA GLY A 104 -13.54 -1.74 0.86
C GLY A 104 -13.77 -2.85 -0.17
N VAL A 105 -12.69 -3.47 -0.61
CA VAL A 105 -12.72 -4.57 -1.58
C VAL A 105 -12.89 -5.96 -0.94
N SER A 106 -12.75 -6.09 0.39
CA SER A 106 -12.89 -7.38 1.10
C SER A 106 -13.27 -7.26 2.57
#